data_AF-A0AAV0QMD9-F1
#
_entry.id   AF-A0AAV0QMD9-F1
#
_cell.length_a   1.000
_cell.length_b   1.000
_cell.length_c   1.000
_cell.angle_alpha   90.00
_cell.angle_beta   90.00
_cell.angle_gamma   90.00
#
_symmetry.space_group_name_H-M   'P 1'
#
loop_
_entity.id
_entity.type
_entity.pdbx_description
1 polymer ?
#
loop_
_entity_poly.entity_id
_entity_poly.type
_entity_poly.pdbx_seq_one_letter_code
_entity_poly.pdbx_strand_id
1 'polypeptide(L)'
;MKLLEQYNHLKALTFQSRFITNSPVLQRSTAPALAATVTFPDEKPTLTDEEITKINLLIPRLCLSNTNHLPTAIQLMTTALLTNPPLQSLSLSIFIHSLTSEPDMAKPMSLLTVLRHNPSAHAHLSPTASMLVSSYMRRKRPKEALKVYHWMLRPGSACKIGKDVYGVLVYGFCNLGLVLDSLKVMRDMVDEGLLPGNGLRRIVKKEFVVGSQSL
;
A
#
# COMPACT_ATOMS: atom_id res chain seq x y z
N MET A 1 -27.16 -19.81 -19.62
CA MET A 1 -26.40 -20.72 -18.72
C MET A 1 -25.70 -21.80 -19.53
N LYS A 2 -24.58 -21.47 -20.19
CA LYS A 2 -23.76 -22.43 -20.98
C LYS A 2 -22.25 -22.15 -20.89
N LEU A 3 -21.80 -21.50 -19.82
CA LEU A 3 -20.38 -21.21 -19.57
C LEU A 3 -19.85 -21.79 -18.25
N LEU A 4 -20.64 -22.62 -17.54
CA LEU A 4 -20.24 -23.24 -16.27
C LEU A 4 -19.84 -24.72 -16.39
N GLU A 5 -19.98 -25.34 -17.57
CA GLU A 5 -19.68 -26.78 -17.77
C GLU A 5 -18.29 -27.06 -18.38
N GLN A 6 -17.57 -26.03 -18.83
CA GLN A 6 -16.23 -26.20 -19.40
C GLN A 6 -15.10 -26.22 -18.35
N TYR A 7 -15.39 -25.88 -17.09
CA TYR A 7 -14.38 -25.75 -16.04
C TYR A 7 -14.12 -27.03 -15.23
N ASN A 8 -14.91 -28.09 -15.42
CA ASN A 8 -14.81 -29.35 -14.67
C ASN A 8 -14.14 -30.51 -15.43
N HIS A 9 -13.61 -30.29 -16.64
CA HIS A 9 -13.10 -31.36 -17.49
C HIS A 9 -11.56 -31.53 -17.56
N LEU A 10 -10.79 -30.77 -16.78
CA LEU A 10 -9.31 -30.85 -16.82
C LEU A 10 -8.61 -31.27 -15.51
N LYS A 11 -9.33 -31.87 -14.57
CA LYS A 11 -8.75 -32.35 -13.29
C LYS A 11 -8.86 -33.87 -13.03
N ALA A 12 -9.15 -34.67 -14.03
CA ALA A 12 -9.25 -36.12 -13.87
C ALA A 12 -8.56 -36.84 -15.02
N LEU A 13 -7.23 -37.01 -14.93
CA LEU A 13 -6.51 -38.11 -15.58
C LEU A 13 -5.22 -38.38 -14.77
N THR A 14 -5.44 -39.14 -13.72
CA THR A 14 -4.44 -39.91 -12.97
C THR A 14 -3.78 -40.98 -13.86
N PHE A 15 -2.49 -41.19 -13.63
CA PHE A 15 -1.90 -42.51 -13.34
C PHE A 15 -2.24 -43.68 -14.29
N GLN A 16 -1.27 -44.08 -15.12
CA GLN A 16 -1.02 -45.50 -15.38
C GLN A 16 0.41 -45.75 -15.92
N SER A 17 1.10 -46.65 -15.22
CA SER A 17 2.40 -47.27 -15.53
C SER A 17 2.24 -48.39 -16.57
N ARG A 18 3.23 -48.57 -17.47
CA ARG A 18 3.69 -49.89 -17.95
C ARG A 18 5.19 -49.88 -18.32
N PHE A 19 5.82 -51.01 -17.98
CA PHE A 19 7.24 -51.39 -17.98
C PHE A 19 7.86 -51.63 -19.37
N ILE A 20 9.20 -51.66 -19.47
CA ILE A 20 10.01 -52.86 -19.84
C ILE A 20 11.55 -52.57 -19.77
N THR A 21 12.20 -53.36 -18.90
CA THR A 21 13.55 -53.95 -18.83
C THR A 21 14.77 -53.35 -19.57
N ASN A 22 15.87 -53.12 -18.82
CA ASN A 22 17.09 -53.95 -18.87
C ASN A 22 18.16 -53.44 -17.86
N SER A 23 18.65 -54.35 -17.01
CA SER A 23 19.84 -54.23 -16.15
C SER A 23 21.01 -55.01 -16.81
N PRO A 24 22.30 -54.92 -16.41
CA PRO A 24 22.76 -55.26 -15.05
C PRO A 24 23.98 -54.49 -14.46
N VAL A 25 23.96 -54.39 -13.11
CA VAL A 25 25.05 -54.64 -12.14
C VAL A 25 26.38 -53.89 -12.27
N LEU A 26 26.74 -53.09 -11.25
CA LEU A 26 28.03 -53.17 -10.54
C LEU A 26 27.95 -52.56 -9.12
N GLN A 27 28.12 -53.47 -8.16
CA GLN A 27 28.70 -53.37 -6.80
C GLN A 27 28.32 -52.25 -5.80
N ARG A 28 27.84 -52.77 -4.66
CA ARG A 28 27.71 -52.20 -3.31
C ARG A 28 29.09 -51.80 -2.75
N SER A 29 29.24 -50.57 -2.27
CA SER A 29 30.30 -50.19 -1.32
C SER A 29 29.72 -49.33 -0.20
N THR A 30 29.90 -49.80 1.03
CA THR A 30 29.49 -49.21 2.29
C THR A 30 30.59 -48.28 2.80
N ALA A 31 30.28 -47.00 3.05
CA ALA A 31 30.98 -46.16 4.01
C ALA A 31 30.08 -44.95 4.40
N PRO A 32 30.06 -44.52 5.68
CA PRO A 32 29.24 -43.40 6.12
C PRO A 32 29.99 -42.08 5.90
N ALA A 33 29.39 -41.14 5.17
CA ALA A 33 29.90 -39.77 5.08
C ALA A 33 29.01 -38.85 5.92
N LEU A 34 29.54 -38.45 7.07
CA LEU A 34 29.11 -37.30 7.86
C LEU A 34 29.36 -36.00 7.07
N ALA A 35 28.53 -34.99 7.37
CA ALA A 35 28.64 -33.57 7.02
C ALA A 35 28.23 -33.18 5.59
N ALA A 36 27.45 -32.13 5.34
CA ALA A 36 26.85 -31.12 6.20
C ALA A 36 25.56 -30.64 5.51
N THR A 37 24.46 -30.58 6.24
CA THR A 37 23.30 -29.80 5.82
C THR A 37 23.72 -28.34 5.90
N VAL A 38 24.05 -27.74 4.76
CA VAL A 38 24.12 -26.29 4.61
C VAL A 38 22.68 -25.80 4.73
N THR A 39 22.26 -25.46 5.95
CA THR A 39 21.10 -24.60 6.15
C THR A 39 21.49 -23.23 5.66
N PHE A 40 21.04 -22.89 4.44
CA PHE A 40 20.97 -21.50 4.02
C PHE A 40 19.97 -20.81 4.95
N PRO A 41 20.36 -19.76 5.69
CA PRO A 41 19.38 -18.94 6.36
C PRO A 41 18.58 -18.24 5.27
N ASP A 42 17.31 -18.60 5.15
CA ASP A 42 16.28 -17.88 4.41
C ASP A 42 15.92 -16.57 5.17
N GLU A 43 16.94 -15.85 5.66
CA GLU A 43 16.79 -14.58 6.35
C GLU A 43 16.51 -13.52 5.28
N LYS A 44 15.23 -13.13 5.18
CA LYS A 44 14.89 -11.87 4.50
C LYS A 44 15.79 -10.78 5.09
N PRO A 45 16.50 -9.99 4.27
CA PRO A 45 17.36 -8.93 4.77
C PRO A 45 16.49 -7.93 5.56
N THR A 46 16.63 -7.96 6.87
CA THR A 46 16.03 -7.01 7.80
C THR A 46 17.01 -5.87 7.99
N LEU A 47 16.52 -4.63 7.96
CA LEU A 47 17.35 -3.46 8.23
C LEU A 47 17.81 -3.50 9.69
N THR A 48 19.10 -3.24 9.91
CA THR A 48 19.66 -3.04 11.24
C THR A 48 19.21 -1.71 11.85
N ASP A 49 19.21 -1.60 13.17
CA ASP A 49 18.85 -0.36 13.88
C ASP A 49 19.75 0.83 13.48
N GLU A 50 21.03 0.55 13.17
CA GLU A 50 21.98 1.54 12.68
C GLU A 50 21.61 2.06 11.29
N GLU A 51 21.21 1.17 10.36
CA GLU A 51 20.75 1.55 9.03
C GLU A 51 19.46 2.37 9.08
N ILE A 52 18.50 1.98 9.91
CA ILE A 52 17.26 2.73 10.14
C ILE A 52 17.58 4.14 10.65
N THR A 53 18.50 4.26 11.60
CA THR A 53 18.93 5.55 12.14
C THR A 53 19.56 6.42 11.05
N LYS A 54 20.46 5.85 10.24
CA LYS A 54 21.07 6.55 9.09
C LYS A 54 20.01 7.02 8.09
N ILE A 55 19.05 6.16 7.74
CA ILE A 55 17.94 6.51 6.83
C ILE A 55 17.15 7.70 7.38
N ASN A 56 16.77 7.67 8.66
CA ASN A 56 16.01 8.77 9.28
C ASN A 56 16.75 10.09 9.30
N LEU A 57 18.08 10.07 9.44
CA LEU A 57 18.90 11.28 9.38
C LEU A 57 19.04 11.81 7.94
N LEU A 58 19.09 10.92 6.94
CA LEU A 58 19.30 11.29 5.53
C LEU A 58 18.01 11.75 4.85
N ILE A 59 16.87 11.12 5.12
CA ILE A 59 15.60 11.40 4.42
C ILE A 59 15.21 12.89 4.49
N PRO A 60 15.20 13.56 5.66
CA PRO A 60 14.87 14.98 5.73
C PRO A 60 15.83 15.84 4.92
N ARG A 61 17.13 15.54 4.96
CA ARG A 61 18.15 16.28 4.20
C ARG A 61 17.95 16.15 2.70
N LEU A 62 17.67 14.94 2.22
CA LEU A 62 17.41 14.70 0.80
C LEU A 62 16.07 15.30 0.34
N CYS A 63 15.06 15.36 1.21
CA CYS A 63 13.73 15.87 0.90
C CYS A 63 13.62 17.40 0.96
N LEU A 64 14.42 18.06 1.80
CA LEU A 64 14.37 19.51 2.05
C LEU A 64 15.55 20.27 1.43
N SER A 65 16.52 19.59 0.83
CA SER A 65 17.61 20.26 0.13
C SER A 65 17.09 21.07 -1.06
N ASN A 66 17.71 22.23 -1.30
CA ASN A 66 17.44 23.08 -2.48
C ASN A 66 17.92 22.42 -3.80
N THR A 67 18.71 21.35 -3.70
CA THR A 67 19.15 20.53 -4.83
C THR A 67 18.19 19.36 -5.03
N ASN A 68 17.87 19.01 -6.28
CA ASN A 68 16.85 18.00 -6.68
C ASN A 68 17.25 16.55 -6.32
N HIS A 69 17.42 16.23 -5.03
CA HIS A 69 17.73 14.89 -4.52
C HIS A 69 16.48 14.08 -4.14
N LEU A 70 15.29 14.59 -4.44
CA LEU A 70 14.04 13.89 -4.20
C LEU A 70 13.98 12.49 -4.86
N PRO A 71 14.50 12.26 -6.08
CA PRO A 71 14.56 10.90 -6.65
C PRO A 71 15.37 9.92 -5.79
N THR A 72 16.51 10.36 -5.25
CA THR A 72 17.33 9.54 -4.35
C THR A 72 16.61 9.24 -3.04
N ALA A 73 15.90 10.23 -2.47
CA ALA A 73 15.06 10.02 -1.29
C ALA A 73 13.96 9.00 -1.55
N ILE A 74 13.31 9.07 -2.72
CA ILE A 74 12.28 8.12 -3.15
C ILE A 74 12.85 6.72 -3.26
N GLN A 75 14.00 6.56 -3.91
CA GLN A 75 14.64 5.26 -4.04
C GLN A 75 14.99 4.68 -2.67
N LEU A 76 15.66 5.45 -1.81
CA LEU A 76 16.05 5.03 -0.47
C LEU A 76 14.84 4.64 0.39
N MET A 77 13.79 5.45 0.39
CA MET A 77 12.58 5.16 1.16
C MET A 77 11.84 3.94 0.58
N THR A 78 11.78 3.80 -0.75
CA THR A 78 11.14 2.65 -1.38
C THR A 78 11.89 1.36 -1.02
N THR A 79 13.21 1.34 -1.13
CA THR A 79 14.02 0.17 -0.74
C THR A 79 13.84 -0.15 0.73
N ALA A 80 13.80 0.87 1.60
CA ALA A 80 13.59 0.67 3.03
C ALA A 80 12.20 0.12 3.34
N LEU A 81 11.15 0.51 2.63
CA LEU A 81 9.80 -0.04 2.84
C LEU A 81 9.67 -1.48 2.33
N LEU A 82 10.44 -1.87 1.31
CA LEU A 82 10.42 -3.23 0.76
C LEU A 82 11.03 -4.26 1.71
N THR A 83 11.94 -3.85 2.60
CA THR A 83 12.51 -4.69 3.67
C THR A 83 11.58 -4.83 4.89
N ASN A 84 10.38 -4.23 4.84
CA ASN A 84 9.34 -4.30 5.88
C ASN A 84 9.80 -3.96 7.32
N PRO A 85 10.42 -2.79 7.54
CA PRO A 85 10.82 -2.34 8.87
C PRO A 85 9.59 -1.99 9.72
N PRO A 86 9.72 -1.86 11.04
CA PRO A 86 8.64 -1.36 11.88
C PRO A 86 8.19 0.03 11.41
N LEU A 87 6.89 0.20 11.12
CA LEU A 87 6.30 1.43 10.56
C LEU A 87 6.67 2.73 11.29
N GLN A 88 6.75 2.67 12.62
CA GLN A 88 7.05 3.83 13.47
C GLN A 88 8.51 4.26 13.41
N SER A 89 9.38 3.40 12.87
CA SER A 89 10.81 3.65 12.82
C SER A 89 11.24 4.54 11.66
N LEU A 90 10.38 4.83 10.69
CA LEU A 90 10.74 5.64 9.52
C LEU A 90 10.07 7.02 9.50
N SER A 91 10.84 8.04 9.11
CA SER A 91 10.39 9.43 8.97
C SER A 91 9.51 9.66 7.72
N LEU A 92 8.38 8.95 7.63
CA LEU A 92 7.46 9.03 6.49
C LEU A 92 6.79 10.40 6.34
N SER A 93 6.59 11.15 7.42
CA SER A 93 5.87 12.43 7.39
C SER A 93 6.55 13.47 6.49
N ILE A 94 7.86 13.67 6.67
CA ILE A 94 8.65 14.64 5.89
C ILE A 94 8.75 14.17 4.42
N PHE A 95 8.94 12.87 4.21
CA PHE A 95 8.99 12.29 2.88
C PHE A 95 7.66 12.48 2.12
N ILE A 96 6.53 12.16 2.74
CA ILE A 96 5.19 12.35 2.18
C ILE A 96 4.90 13.83 1.95
N HIS A 97 5.32 14.69 2.87
CA HIS A 97 5.21 16.14 2.70
C HIS A 97 5.94 16.59 1.43
N SER A 98 7.20 16.18 1.23
CA SER A 98 8.00 16.51 0.04
C SER A 98 7.36 15.95 -1.25
N LEU A 99 6.94 14.68 -1.25
CA LEU A 99 6.23 14.08 -2.40
C LEU A 99 4.97 14.84 -2.82
N THR A 100 4.21 15.37 -1.85
CA THR A 100 2.97 16.10 -2.11
C THR A 100 3.16 17.59 -2.37
N SER A 101 4.40 18.10 -2.21
CA SER A 101 4.80 19.44 -2.69
C SER A 101 4.93 19.48 -4.20
N GLU A 102 5.31 18.36 -4.82
CA GLU A 102 5.49 18.28 -6.26
C GLU A 102 4.16 18.52 -7.00
N PRO A 103 4.18 19.19 -8.16
CA PRO A 103 2.96 19.51 -8.90
C PRO A 103 2.30 18.24 -9.45
N ASP A 104 3.08 17.26 -9.89
CA ASP A 104 2.59 16.00 -10.42
C ASP A 104 2.29 14.95 -9.33
N MET A 105 1.52 13.93 -9.71
CA MET A 105 1.27 12.75 -8.87
C MET A 105 2.09 11.52 -9.29
N ALA A 106 3.01 11.65 -10.25
CA ALA A 106 3.72 10.50 -10.82
C ALA A 106 4.54 9.78 -9.75
N LYS A 107 5.31 10.53 -8.96
CA LYS A 107 6.14 9.99 -7.87
C LYS A 107 5.31 9.27 -6.78
N PRO A 108 4.29 9.90 -6.15
CA PRO A 108 3.50 9.23 -5.13
C PRO A 108 2.67 8.05 -5.66
N MET A 109 2.16 8.11 -6.90
CA MET A 109 1.43 6.98 -7.49
C MET A 109 2.36 5.82 -7.88
N SER A 110 3.58 6.12 -8.34
CA SER A 110 4.61 5.10 -8.59
C SER A 110 4.97 4.39 -7.29
N LEU A 111 5.16 5.11 -6.19
CA LEU A 111 5.43 4.52 -4.88
C LEU A 111 4.32 3.56 -4.46
N LEU A 112 3.05 3.99 -4.50
CA LEU A 112 1.91 3.13 -4.16
C LEU A 112 1.83 1.88 -5.04
N THR A 113 2.16 2.02 -6.33
CA THR A 113 2.19 0.90 -7.28
C THR A 113 3.29 -0.10 -6.92
N VAL A 114 4.51 0.38 -6.62
CA VAL A 114 5.62 -0.48 -6.18
C VAL A 114 5.24 -1.21 -4.90
N LEU A 115 4.72 -0.53 -3.88
CA LEU A 115 4.33 -1.16 -2.62
C LEU A 115 3.19 -2.19 -2.82
N ARG A 116 2.25 -1.94 -3.73
CA ARG A 116 1.15 -2.87 -4.05
C ARG A 116 1.65 -4.18 -4.65
N HIS A 117 2.65 -4.13 -5.52
CA HIS A 117 3.17 -5.32 -6.20
C HIS A 117 4.12 -6.15 -5.33
N ASN A 118 4.50 -5.66 -4.14
CA ASN A 118 5.41 -6.34 -3.23
C ASN A 118 4.68 -6.77 -1.95
N PRO A 119 4.37 -8.07 -1.77
CA PRO A 119 3.62 -8.56 -0.60
C PRO A 119 4.25 -8.22 0.75
N SER A 120 5.59 -8.17 0.83
CA SER A 120 6.31 -7.78 2.06
C SER A 120 5.98 -6.35 2.51
N ALA A 121 5.63 -5.46 1.57
CA ALA A 121 5.39 -4.05 1.84
C ALA A 121 3.89 -3.72 2.02
N HIS A 122 3.00 -4.71 1.98
CA HIS A 122 1.55 -4.48 2.11
C HIS A 122 1.17 -3.83 3.44
N ALA A 123 1.94 -4.09 4.51
CA ALA A 123 1.77 -3.43 5.81
C ALA A 123 1.92 -1.90 5.73
N HIS A 124 2.74 -1.41 4.79
CA HIS A 124 3.00 0.02 4.58
C HIS A 124 2.02 0.69 3.62
N LEU A 125 1.22 -0.09 2.89
CA LEU A 125 0.37 0.44 1.82
C LEU A 125 -0.74 1.36 2.35
N SER A 126 -1.51 0.88 3.33
CA SER A 126 -2.61 1.65 3.93
C SER A 126 -2.10 2.90 4.69
N PRO A 127 -1.09 2.82 5.57
CA PRO A 127 -0.54 4.01 6.23
C PRO A 127 0.00 5.04 5.24
N THR A 128 0.77 4.62 4.23
CA THR A 128 1.35 5.52 3.23
C THR A 128 0.25 6.24 2.43
N ALA A 129 -0.78 5.51 1.99
CA ALA A 129 -1.89 6.09 1.26
C ALA A 129 -2.75 7.03 2.14
N SER A 130 -3.01 6.68 3.40
CA SER A 130 -3.70 7.56 4.36
C SER A 130 -2.94 8.87 4.58
N MET A 131 -1.61 8.80 4.73
CA MET A 131 -0.77 9.99 4.84
C MET A 131 -0.78 10.86 3.58
N LEU A 132 -0.78 10.24 2.38
CA LEU A 132 -0.91 10.96 1.12
C LEU A 132 -2.26 11.70 1.04
N VAL A 133 -3.36 11.02 1.33
CA VAL A 133 -4.71 11.63 1.36
C VAL A 133 -4.73 12.83 2.31
N SER A 134 -4.24 12.64 3.54
CA SER A 134 -4.18 13.68 4.55
C SER A 134 -3.33 14.87 4.13
N SER A 135 -2.17 14.61 3.54
CA SER A 135 -1.25 15.65 3.07
C SER A 135 -1.83 16.46 1.92
N TYR A 136 -2.47 15.81 0.93
CA TYR A 136 -3.15 16.51 -0.17
C TYR A 136 -4.33 17.37 0.31
N MET A 137 -5.15 16.86 1.23
CA MET A 137 -6.27 17.66 1.78
C MET A 137 -5.76 18.90 2.52
N ARG A 138 -4.69 18.78 3.32
CA ARG A 138 -4.06 19.93 4.00
C ARG A 138 -3.51 20.97 3.02
N ARG A 139 -3.08 20.53 1.84
CA ARG A 139 -2.59 21.41 0.75
C ARG A 139 -3.71 21.99 -0.11
N LYS A 140 -4.99 21.80 0.24
CA LYS A 140 -6.14 22.20 -0.58
C LYS A 140 -6.08 21.62 -2.00
N ARG A 141 -5.59 20.39 -2.13
CA ARG A 141 -5.51 19.60 -3.38
C ARG A 141 -6.50 18.43 -3.35
N PRO A 142 -7.83 18.70 -3.33
CA PRO A 142 -8.85 17.68 -3.13
C PRO A 142 -8.93 16.66 -4.28
N LYS A 143 -8.60 17.09 -5.51
CA LYS A 143 -8.63 16.21 -6.70
C LYS A 143 -7.60 15.10 -6.59
N GLU A 144 -6.40 15.42 -6.11
CA GLU A 144 -5.31 14.48 -5.88
C GLU A 144 -5.62 13.56 -4.70
N ALA A 145 -6.22 14.08 -3.63
CA ALA A 145 -6.69 13.26 -2.52
C ALA A 145 -7.73 12.22 -2.98
N LEU A 146 -8.72 12.61 -3.82
CA LEU A 146 -9.69 11.67 -4.40
C LEU A 146 -9.03 10.60 -5.27
N LYS A 147 -8.01 10.97 -6.05
CA LYS A 147 -7.28 10.00 -6.88
C LYS A 147 -6.60 8.93 -6.03
N VAL A 148 -5.98 9.30 -4.90
CA VAL A 148 -5.40 8.33 -3.96
C VAL A 148 -6.51 7.50 -3.30
N TYR A 149 -7.59 8.12 -2.85
CA TYR A 149 -8.73 7.43 -2.25
C TYR A 149 -9.34 6.37 -3.19
N HIS A 150 -9.65 6.74 -4.44
CA HIS A 150 -10.14 5.78 -5.44
C HIS A 150 -9.11 4.69 -5.79
N TRP A 151 -7.82 5.00 -5.73
CA TRP A 151 -6.78 3.99 -5.90
C TRP A 151 -6.82 2.97 -4.75
N MET A 152 -7.06 3.41 -3.51
CA MET A 152 -7.20 2.51 -2.35
C MET A 152 -8.43 1.59 -2.48
N LEU A 153 -9.53 2.08 -3.06
CA LEU A 153 -10.79 1.34 -3.25
C LEU A 153 -10.76 0.31 -4.40
N ARG A 154 -9.69 0.24 -5.19
CA ARG A 154 -9.64 -0.68 -6.34
C ARG A 154 -9.84 -2.14 -5.91
N PRO A 155 -10.60 -2.94 -6.67
CA PRO A 155 -10.69 -4.38 -6.43
C PRO A 155 -9.31 -5.04 -6.34
N GLY A 156 -9.11 -5.87 -5.33
CA GLY A 156 -7.82 -6.53 -5.07
C GLY A 156 -6.74 -5.61 -4.51
N SER A 157 -7.08 -4.41 -4.03
CA SER A 157 -6.18 -3.58 -3.22
C SER A 157 -6.01 -4.19 -1.83
N ALA A 158 -4.76 -4.27 -1.34
CA ALA A 158 -4.47 -4.68 0.04
C ALA A 158 -4.72 -3.54 1.05
N CYS A 159 -5.10 -2.33 0.60
CA CYS A 159 -5.40 -1.21 1.48
C CYS A 159 -6.70 -1.44 2.25
N LYS A 160 -6.60 -1.46 3.58
CA LYS A 160 -7.73 -1.23 4.46
C LYS A 160 -7.90 0.27 4.67
N ILE A 161 -9.08 0.81 4.37
CA ILE A 161 -9.40 2.22 4.59
C ILE A 161 -9.91 2.37 6.03
N GLY A 162 -9.23 3.16 6.84
CA GLY A 162 -9.62 3.44 8.21
C GLY A 162 -10.66 4.55 8.32
N LYS A 163 -11.31 4.65 9.49
CA LYS A 163 -12.26 5.73 9.81
C LYS A 163 -11.60 7.13 9.76
N ASP A 164 -10.30 7.19 10.01
CA ASP A 164 -9.47 8.40 9.93
C ASP A 164 -9.47 8.99 8.51
N VAL A 165 -9.28 8.16 7.49
CA VAL A 165 -9.26 8.59 6.08
C VAL A 165 -10.60 9.20 5.66
N TYR A 166 -11.70 8.51 5.99
CA TYR A 166 -13.05 9.03 5.76
C TYR A 166 -13.26 10.37 6.46
N GLY A 167 -12.87 10.48 7.74
CA GLY A 167 -12.99 11.71 8.50
C GLY A 167 -12.22 12.88 7.87
N VAL A 168 -10.97 12.63 7.45
CA VAL A 168 -10.12 13.62 6.77
C VAL A 168 -10.75 14.11 5.46
N LEU A 169 -11.26 13.19 4.64
CA LEU A 169 -11.88 13.52 3.37
C LEU A 169 -13.19 14.30 3.57
N VAL A 170 -14.12 13.79 4.38
CA VAL A 170 -15.41 14.44 4.63
C VAL A 170 -15.21 15.84 5.21
N TYR A 171 -14.36 15.97 6.23
CA TYR A 171 -14.05 17.27 6.83
C TYR A 171 -13.39 18.22 5.83
N GLY A 172 -12.40 17.73 5.09
CA GLY A 172 -11.66 18.56 4.14
C GLY A 172 -12.51 19.00 2.95
N PHE A 173 -13.42 18.16 2.43
CA PHE A 173 -14.36 18.57 1.38
C PHE A 173 -15.33 19.63 1.88
N CYS A 174 -15.89 19.46 3.08
CA CYS A 174 -16.77 20.46 3.69
C CYS A 174 -16.07 21.82 3.83
N ASN A 175 -14.83 21.84 4.34
CA ASN A 175 -14.04 23.06 4.48
C ASN A 175 -13.70 23.75 3.15
N LEU A 176 -13.78 23.03 2.03
CA LEU A 176 -13.55 23.55 0.68
C LEU A 176 -14.87 23.89 -0.03
N GLY A 177 -16.04 23.78 0.64
CA GLY A 177 -17.36 23.97 0.05
C GLY A 177 -17.80 22.86 -0.90
N LEU A 178 -17.05 21.74 -0.96
CA LEU A 178 -17.32 20.60 -1.85
C LEU A 178 -18.29 19.60 -1.19
N VAL A 179 -19.47 20.08 -0.80
CA VAL A 179 -20.42 19.33 0.04
C VAL A 179 -20.88 18.03 -0.64
N LEU A 180 -21.09 18.03 -1.96
CA LEU A 180 -21.51 16.83 -2.69
C LEU A 180 -20.47 15.71 -2.62
N ASP A 181 -19.17 16.04 -2.74
CA ASP A 181 -18.11 15.04 -2.63
C ASP A 181 -17.95 14.55 -1.18
N SER A 182 -18.16 15.43 -0.19
CA SER A 182 -18.22 15.02 1.22
C SER A 182 -19.34 14.00 1.49
N LEU A 183 -20.51 14.19 0.87
CA LEU A 183 -21.66 13.29 1.01
C LEU A 183 -21.41 11.93 0.36
N LYS A 184 -20.73 11.89 -0.80
CA LYS A 184 -20.33 10.64 -1.46
C LYS A 184 -19.39 9.85 -0.55
N VAL A 185 -18.31 10.46 -0.08
CA VAL A 185 -17.35 9.78 0.80
C VAL A 185 -17.99 9.32 2.11
N MET A 186 -18.92 10.10 2.67
CA MET A 186 -19.66 9.70 3.87
C MET A 186 -20.64 8.56 3.60
N ARG A 187 -21.18 8.43 2.38
CA ARG A 187 -21.97 7.27 1.97
C ARG A 187 -21.08 6.04 1.85
N ASP A 188 -19.95 6.16 1.17
CA ASP A 188 -18.97 5.06 1.04
C ASP A 188 -18.54 4.54 2.43
N MET A 189 -18.36 5.45 3.40
CA MET A 189 -18.10 5.09 4.81
C MET A 189 -19.20 4.19 5.40
N VAL A 190 -20.47 4.52 5.16
CA VAL A 190 -21.63 3.76 5.65
C VAL A 190 -21.74 2.42 4.94
N ASP A 191 -21.49 2.38 3.63
CA ASP A 191 -21.56 1.17 2.82
C ASP A 191 -20.49 0.14 3.26
N GLU A 192 -19.32 0.61 3.72
CA GLU A 192 -18.28 -0.20 4.38
C GLU A 192 -18.60 -0.57 5.85
N GLY A 193 -19.81 -0.26 6.33
CA GLY A 193 -20.26 -0.58 7.69
C GLY A 193 -19.67 0.34 8.78
N LEU A 194 -19.05 1.45 8.42
CA LEU A 194 -18.49 2.41 9.37
C LEU A 194 -19.51 3.54 9.63
N LEU A 195 -19.91 3.71 10.89
CA LEU A 195 -20.86 4.78 11.24
C LEU A 195 -20.18 6.15 11.30
N PRO A 196 -20.69 7.17 10.56
CA PRO A 196 -20.20 8.54 10.67
C PRO A 196 -20.47 9.07 12.08
N GLY A 197 -19.42 9.59 12.73
CA GLY A 197 -19.55 10.23 14.04
C GLY A 197 -20.41 11.50 13.99
N ASN A 198 -20.96 11.89 15.13
CA ASN A 198 -21.82 13.08 15.25
C ASN A 198 -21.18 14.36 14.71
N GLY A 199 -19.85 14.50 14.83
CA GLY A 199 -19.09 15.62 14.29
C GLY A 199 -19.19 15.74 12.77
N LEU A 200 -18.95 14.63 12.04
CA LEU A 200 -19.02 14.60 10.58
C LEU A 200 -20.43 14.90 10.08
N ARG A 201 -21.44 14.27 10.69
CA ARG A 201 -22.86 14.51 10.35
C ARG A 201 -23.25 15.98 10.52
N ARG A 202 -22.81 16.61 11.61
CA ARG A 202 -23.11 18.03 11.90
C ARG A 202 -22.47 18.96 10.88
N ILE A 203 -21.20 18.74 10.54
CA ILE A 203 -20.47 19.58 9.60
C ILE A 203 -21.13 19.51 8.22
N VAL A 204 -21.41 18.30 7.72
CA VAL A 204 -22.05 18.15 6.41
C VAL A 204 -23.43 18.79 6.37
N LYS A 205 -24.24 18.62 7.43
CA LYS A 205 -25.56 19.29 7.52
C LYS A 205 -25.43 20.81 7.51
N LYS A 206 -24.48 21.37 8.25
CA LYS A 206 -24.23 22.81 8.30
C LYS A 206 -23.88 23.34 6.90
N GLU A 207 -22.89 22.73 6.24
CA GLU A 207 -22.45 23.21 4.92
C GLU A 207 -23.52 23.01 3.83
N PHE A 208 -24.34 21.96 3.93
CA PHE A 208 -25.47 21.77 3.02
C PHE A 208 -26.51 22.90 3.12
N VAL A 209 -26.84 23.33 4.34
CA VAL A 209 -27.78 24.44 4.55
C VAL A 209 -27.20 25.75 4.02
N VAL A 210 -25.92 26.03 4.28
CA VAL A 210 -25.24 27.24 3.77
C VAL A 210 -25.20 27.24 2.24
N GLY A 211 -24.88 26.12 1.61
CA GLY A 211 -24.86 25.97 0.15
C GLY A 211 -26.24 26.15 -0.50
N SER A 212 -27.33 25.79 0.20
CA SER A 212 -28.69 25.99 -0.30
C SER A 212 -29.20 27.44 -0.23
N GLN A 213 -28.56 28.29 0.57
CA GLN A 213 -28.92 29.71 0.71
C GLN A 213 -28.11 30.64 -0.21
N SER A 214 -27.14 30.10 -0.94
CA SER A 214 -26.20 30.84 -1.80
C SER A 214 -26.43 30.59 -3.31
N LEU A 215 -27.53 29.92 -3.66
CA LEU A 215 -28.07 29.74 -5.01
C LEU A 215 -29.36 30.54 -5.16
#